data_AF-A0A2D7J7L9-F1
#
_entry.id   AF-A0A2D7J7L9-F1
#
_cell.length_a   1.000
_cell.length_b   1.000
_cell.length_c   1.000
_cell.angle_alpha   90.00
_cell.angle_beta   90.00
_cell.angle_gamma   90.00
#
_symmetry.space_group_name_H-M   'P 1'
#
loop_
_entity.id
_entity.type
_entity.pdbx_description
1 polymer ?
#
loop_
_entity_poly.entity_id
_entity_poly.type
_entity_poly.pdbx_seq_one_letter_code
_entity_poly.pdbx_strand_id
1 'polypeptide(L)'
;MGSGNIFAGIEREFADERNDDYRLSATSGLVDMRTTDIEDAAIPDFDFDGNARIQGGTEDICPFEHSPPPSLGAFHTLLDSVTEFLKGNSESGSQPLIAAITRVKALDRIGQLL
;
A
#
# COMPACT_ATOMS: atom_id res chain seq x y z
N MET A 1 -8.32 14.45 -34.59
CA MET A 1 -7.77 14.34 -33.21
C MET A 1 -8.95 14.30 -32.27
N GLY A 2 -9.01 13.35 -31.34
CA GLY A 2 -10.12 13.25 -30.40
C GLY A 2 -10.08 14.41 -29.40
N SER A 3 -11.15 15.19 -29.34
CA SER A 3 -11.42 16.14 -28.26
C SER A 3 -12.20 15.44 -27.14
N GLY A 4 -12.03 15.88 -25.89
CA GLY A 4 -12.75 15.33 -24.73
C GLY A 4 -12.04 14.22 -23.95
N ASN A 5 -10.73 14.03 -24.13
CA ASN A 5 -9.97 13.14 -23.26
C ASN A 5 -9.87 13.74 -21.84
N ILE A 6 -10.52 13.09 -20.88
CA ILE A 6 -10.50 13.48 -19.46
C ILE A 6 -9.11 13.34 -18.81
N PHE A 7 -8.17 12.65 -19.47
CA PHE A 7 -6.78 12.48 -19.03
C PHE A 7 -5.78 13.35 -19.79
N ALA A 8 -6.25 14.41 -20.47
CA ALA A 8 -5.35 15.32 -21.16
C ALA A 8 -4.40 16.00 -20.16
N GLY A 9 -3.09 15.79 -20.33
CA GLY A 9 -2.06 16.34 -19.43
C GLY A 9 -1.85 15.57 -18.13
N ILE A 10 -2.47 14.40 -17.97
CA ILE A 10 -2.24 13.51 -16.82
C ILE A 10 -1.28 12.38 -17.23
N GLU A 11 -0.20 12.24 -16.46
CA GLU A 11 0.72 11.11 -16.58
C GLU A 11 0.09 9.89 -15.90
N ARG A 12 -0.17 8.83 -16.67
CA ARG A 12 -0.92 7.65 -16.18
C ARG A 12 -0.04 6.65 -15.44
N GLU A 13 1.19 6.47 -15.91
CA GLU A 13 2.22 5.61 -15.30
C GLU A 13 1.72 4.24 -14.83
N PHE A 14 1.21 3.43 -15.77
CA PHE A 14 0.95 2.01 -15.51
C PHE A 14 2.25 1.24 -15.32
N ALA A 15 2.21 0.18 -14.51
CA ALA A 15 3.34 -0.68 -14.23
C ALA A 15 3.89 -1.35 -15.51
N ASP A 16 3.01 -1.97 -16.32
CA ASP A 16 3.37 -2.52 -17.64
C ASP A 16 2.13 -2.73 -18.52
N GLU A 17 1.67 -1.65 -19.16
CA GLU A 17 0.49 -1.68 -20.03
C GLU A 17 0.62 -2.61 -21.25
N ARG A 18 1.86 -2.99 -21.64
CA ARG A 18 2.09 -3.89 -22.79
C ARG A 18 1.87 -5.36 -22.43
N ASN A 19 1.88 -5.66 -21.14
CA ASN A 19 1.66 -6.99 -20.58
C ASN A 19 0.37 -7.02 -19.72
N ASP A 20 -0.57 -6.10 -19.97
CA ASP A 20 -1.85 -5.97 -19.28
C ASP A 20 -1.74 -5.70 -17.76
N ASP A 21 -0.61 -5.17 -17.29
CA ASP A 21 -0.43 -4.73 -15.90
C ASP A 21 -0.78 -3.24 -15.77
N TYR A 22 -2.06 -2.98 -15.52
CA TYR A 22 -2.62 -1.63 -15.36
C TYR A 22 -2.60 -1.12 -13.92
N ARG A 23 -1.80 -1.74 -13.03
CA ARG A 23 -1.54 -1.18 -11.70
C ARG A 23 -0.83 0.15 -11.83
N LEU A 24 -1.12 1.09 -10.92
CA LEU A 24 -0.52 2.42 -10.93
C LEU A 24 0.82 2.44 -10.20
N SER A 25 1.79 3.16 -10.76
CA SER A 25 2.97 3.59 -10.02
C SER A 25 2.57 4.58 -8.91
N ALA A 26 3.46 4.78 -7.92
CA ALA A 26 3.27 5.78 -6.87
C ALA A 26 3.30 7.23 -7.38
N THR A 27 3.80 7.47 -8.60
CA THR A 27 3.91 8.80 -9.21
C THR A 27 2.82 9.07 -10.24
N SER A 28 1.92 8.11 -10.47
CA SER A 28 0.80 8.26 -11.37
C SER A 28 -0.12 9.40 -10.94
N GLY A 29 -0.46 10.28 -11.89
CA GLY A 29 -1.47 11.31 -11.72
C GLY A 29 -2.91 10.78 -11.75
N LEU A 30 -3.11 9.47 -11.61
CA LEU A 30 -4.42 8.84 -11.44
C LEU A 30 -4.69 8.40 -9.99
N VAL A 31 -3.67 8.44 -9.14
CA VAL A 31 -3.75 8.08 -7.71
C VAL A 31 -4.49 9.17 -6.94
N ASP A 32 -5.47 8.79 -6.12
CA ASP A 32 -6.27 9.69 -5.27
C ASP A 32 -6.92 10.86 -6.05
N MET A 33 -7.27 10.65 -7.32
CA MET A 33 -7.72 11.73 -8.21
C MET A 33 -9.23 11.81 -8.41
N ARG A 34 -10.03 11.04 -7.66
CA ARG A 34 -11.48 11.18 -7.75
C ARG A 34 -11.91 12.54 -7.20
N THR A 35 -12.50 13.36 -8.07
CA THR A 35 -12.87 14.76 -7.74
C THR A 35 -14.35 14.96 -7.44
N THR A 36 -15.20 13.97 -7.66
CA THR A 36 -16.66 14.10 -7.46
C THR A 36 -17.28 12.78 -7.07
N ASP A 37 -18.09 12.82 -6.01
CA ASP A 37 -19.02 11.75 -5.69
C ASP A 37 -20.14 11.74 -6.72
N ILE A 38 -20.26 10.64 -7.46
CA ILE A 38 -21.41 10.43 -8.33
C ILE A 38 -22.46 9.74 -7.47
N GLU A 39 -23.46 10.50 -7.02
CA GLU A 39 -24.65 9.94 -6.36
C GLU A 39 -25.25 8.85 -7.26
N ASP A 40 -25.61 7.70 -6.66
CA ASP A 40 -26.13 6.50 -7.33
C ASP A 40 -25.16 5.76 -8.27
N ALA A 41 -23.86 6.11 -8.33
CA ALA A 41 -22.88 5.24 -8.96
C ALA A 41 -22.58 4.04 -8.05
N ALA A 42 -22.93 2.85 -8.52
CA ALA A 42 -22.50 1.60 -7.90
C ALA A 42 -21.00 1.37 -8.16
N ILE A 43 -20.15 2.04 -7.38
CA ILE A 43 -18.72 1.71 -7.33
C ILE A 43 -18.59 0.43 -6.49
N PRO A 44 -17.93 -0.63 -7.00
CA PRO A 44 -17.67 -1.83 -6.22
C PRO A 44 -16.83 -1.50 -4.97
N ASP A 45 -17.04 -2.25 -3.88
CA ASP A 45 -16.25 -2.08 -2.65
C ASP A 45 -14.76 -2.47 -2.85
N PHE A 46 -14.48 -3.29 -3.88
CA PHE A 46 -13.16 -3.85 -4.14
C PHE A 46 -12.68 -3.59 -5.56
N ASP A 47 -11.37 -3.42 -5.70
CA ASP A 47 -10.68 -3.33 -6.97
C ASP A 47 -10.54 -4.70 -7.65
N PHE A 48 -9.87 -4.76 -8.79
CA PHE A 48 -9.70 -6.00 -9.54
C PHE A 48 -8.81 -7.05 -8.84
N ASP A 49 -7.96 -6.65 -7.90
CA ASP A 49 -7.12 -7.54 -7.09
C ASP A 49 -7.80 -7.95 -5.76
N GLY A 50 -8.99 -7.42 -5.47
CA GLY A 50 -9.73 -7.67 -4.22
C GLY A 50 -9.32 -6.76 -3.06
N ASN A 51 -8.55 -5.71 -3.33
CA ASN A 51 -8.24 -4.66 -2.36
C ASN A 51 -9.45 -3.73 -2.21
N ALA A 52 -9.65 -3.15 -1.02
CA ALA A 52 -10.64 -2.09 -0.86
C ALA A 52 -10.36 -0.94 -1.86
N ARG A 53 -11.41 -0.36 -2.46
CA ARG A 53 -11.29 0.73 -3.45
C ARG A 53 -10.83 2.07 -2.91
N ILE A 54 -10.65 2.18 -1.60
CA ILE A 54 -10.08 3.38 -0.96
C ILE A 54 -8.96 2.88 -0.05
N GLN A 55 -7.71 3.11 -0.44
CA GLN A 55 -6.53 2.83 0.39
C GLN A 55 -5.67 4.07 0.56
N GLY A 56 -6.16 5.02 1.35
CA GLY A 56 -5.47 6.27 1.64
C GLY A 56 -6.44 7.44 1.68
N GLY A 57 -6.54 8.16 0.56
CA GLY A 57 -7.40 9.32 0.40
C GLY A 57 -8.73 9.00 -0.27
N THR A 58 -8.73 8.93 -1.59
CA THR A 58 -9.92 8.76 -2.45
C THR A 58 -9.66 7.69 -3.49
N GLU A 59 -10.72 7.16 -4.12
CA GLU A 59 -10.56 6.09 -5.10
C GLU A 59 -9.67 6.49 -6.29
N ASP A 60 -8.80 5.58 -6.71
CA ASP A 60 -7.98 5.77 -7.92
C ASP A 60 -8.82 5.71 -9.20
N ILE A 61 -8.41 6.46 -10.23
CA ILE A 61 -9.06 6.44 -11.54
C ILE A 61 -8.47 5.33 -12.44
N CYS A 62 -8.57 4.07 -11.97
CA CYS A 62 -8.31 2.86 -12.76
C CYS A 62 -8.94 1.61 -12.11
N PRO A 63 -8.89 0.41 -12.73
CA PRO A 63 -9.48 -0.83 -12.17
C PRO A 63 -8.79 -1.38 -10.91
N PHE A 64 -7.58 -0.90 -10.62
CA PHE A 64 -6.76 -1.29 -9.48
C PHE A 64 -6.67 -0.11 -8.51
N GLU A 65 -6.57 -0.38 -7.21
CA GLU A 65 -6.22 0.63 -6.23
C GLU A 65 -4.70 0.58 -5.99
N HIS A 66 -4.05 1.74 -6.00
CA HIS A 66 -2.66 1.86 -5.62
C HIS A 66 -2.54 1.65 -4.11
N SER A 67 -2.06 0.48 -3.72
CA SER A 67 -1.68 0.19 -2.34
C SER A 67 -0.27 0.74 -2.08
N PRO A 68 -0.10 1.80 -1.28
CA PRO A 68 1.22 2.17 -0.82
C PRO A 68 1.82 1.02 0.01
N PRO A 69 3.15 0.86 0.02
CA PRO A 69 3.79 -0.13 0.87
C PRO A 69 3.41 0.09 2.34
N PRO A 70 3.38 -0.96 3.17
CA PRO A 70 3.03 -0.84 4.58
C PRO A 70 3.84 0.25 5.26
N SER A 71 3.19 1.07 6.08
CA SER A 71 3.92 2.05 6.87
C SER A 71 4.91 1.36 7.80
N LEU A 72 6.00 2.04 8.11
CA LEU A 72 6.98 1.54 9.07
C LEU A 72 6.35 1.26 10.45
N GLY A 73 5.32 2.03 10.82
CA GLY A 73 4.50 1.77 12.00
C GLY A 73 3.80 0.41 11.94
N ALA A 74 3.18 0.07 10.81
CA ALA A 74 2.55 -1.23 10.60
C ALA A 74 3.57 -2.39 10.68
N PHE A 75 4.77 -2.18 10.13
CA PHE A 75 5.87 -3.15 10.27
C PHE A 75 6.28 -3.35 11.73
N HIS A 76 6.40 -2.27 12.51
CA HIS A 76 6.69 -2.37 13.95
C HIS A 76 5.59 -3.10 14.73
N THR A 77 4.31 -2.81 14.45
CA THR A 77 3.18 -3.52 15.06
C THR A 77 3.20 -5.02 14.76
N LEU A 78 3.55 -5.40 13.52
CA LEU A 78 3.73 -6.82 13.15
C LEU A 78 4.87 -7.44 13.97
N LEU A 79 6.03 -6.78 14.05
CA LEU A 79 7.15 -7.29 14.82
C LEU A 79 6.86 -7.36 16.33
N ASP A 80 6.08 -6.45 16.89
CA ASP A 80 5.57 -6.52 18.27
C ASP A 80 4.70 -7.77 18.46
N SER A 81 3.76 -8.01 17.55
CA SER A 81 2.87 -9.18 17.60
C SER A 81 3.64 -10.51 17.50
N VAL A 82 4.63 -10.59 16.61
CA VAL A 82 5.52 -11.77 16.51
C VAL A 82 6.33 -11.95 17.79
N THR A 83 6.83 -10.86 18.37
CA THR A 83 7.58 -10.92 19.64
C THR A 83 6.73 -11.47 20.77
N GLU A 84 5.50 -11.00 20.92
CA GLU A 84 4.56 -11.50 21.95
C GLU A 84 4.19 -12.97 21.73
N PHE A 85 3.95 -13.38 20.49
CA PHE A 85 3.72 -14.79 20.16
C PHE A 85 4.90 -15.68 20.59
N LEU A 86 6.13 -15.25 20.31
CA LEU A 86 7.34 -16.02 20.66
C LEU A 86 7.59 -16.08 22.16
N LYS A 87 7.24 -15.02 22.91
CA LYS A 87 7.30 -15.03 24.38
C LYS A 87 6.27 -16.01 24.97
N GLY A 88 5.05 -16.02 24.44
CA GLY A 88 3.96 -16.90 24.88
C GLY A 88 4.22 -18.39 24.61
N ASN A 89 5.04 -18.71 23.60
CA ASN A 89 5.43 -20.07 23.23
C ASN A 89 6.91 -20.39 23.56
N SER A 90 7.47 -19.72 24.57
CA SER A 90 8.93 -19.70 24.76
C SER A 90 9.50 -21.04 25.28
N GLU A 91 9.90 -21.89 24.34
CA GLU A 91 11.01 -22.83 24.54
C GLU A 91 12.36 -22.10 24.39
N SER A 92 13.45 -22.70 24.88
CA SER A 92 14.81 -22.13 24.80
C SER A 92 15.23 -21.69 23.38
N GLY A 93 14.63 -22.25 22.34
CA GLY A 93 14.92 -21.93 20.94
C GLY A 93 14.39 -20.58 20.45
N SER A 94 13.44 -19.94 21.16
CA SER A 94 12.80 -18.69 20.71
C SER A 94 13.57 -17.41 21.11
N GLN A 95 14.47 -17.49 22.09
CA GLN A 95 15.23 -16.34 22.60
C GLN A 95 16.13 -15.67 21.54
N PRO A 96 16.87 -16.42 20.69
CA PRO A 96 17.66 -15.81 19.62
C PRO A 96 16.81 -15.04 18.61
N LEU A 97 15.59 -15.51 18.32
CA LEU A 97 14.68 -14.87 17.37
C LEU A 97 14.11 -13.56 17.94
N ILE A 98 13.74 -13.55 19.22
CA ILE A 98 13.31 -12.34 19.94
C ILE A 98 14.42 -11.27 19.95
N ALA A 99 15.67 -11.68 20.21
CA ALA A 99 16.82 -10.78 20.19
C ALA A 99 17.08 -10.21 18.79
N ALA A 100 16.95 -11.01 17.73
CA ALA A 100 17.09 -10.57 16.34
C ALA A 100 16.02 -9.52 15.96
N ILE A 101 14.75 -9.77 16.31
CA ILE A 101 13.64 -8.83 16.06
C ILE A 101 13.88 -7.50 16.79
N THR A 102 14.35 -7.56 18.04
CA THR A 102 14.67 -6.35 18.83
C THR A 102 15.77 -5.52 18.17
N ARG A 103 16.79 -6.17 17.57
CA ARG A 103 17.88 -5.49 16.87
C ARG A 103 17.40 -4.83 15.56
N VAL A 104 16.49 -5.48 14.82
CA VAL A 104 15.89 -4.89 13.61
C VAL A 104 15.15 -3.59 13.94
N LYS A 105 14.33 -3.60 15.01
CA LYS A 105 13.64 -2.38 15.49
C LYS A 105 14.60 -1.26 15.91
N ALA A 106 15.75 -1.62 16.49
CA ALA A 106 16.74 -0.65 16.94
C ALA A 106 17.54 -0.02 15.79
N LEU A 107 17.86 -0.78 14.75
CA LEU A 107 18.56 -0.28 13.56
C LEU A 107 17.72 0.73 12.79
N ASP A 108 16.41 0.50 12.70
CA ASP A 108 15.48 1.41 12.04
C ASP A 108 15.43 2.80 12.72
N ARG A 109 15.41 2.84 14.05
CA ARG A 109 15.47 4.12 14.81
C ARG A 109 16.74 4.92 14.57
N ILE A 110 17.85 4.27 14.22
CA ILE A 110 19.12 4.95 13.91
C ILE A 110 19.07 5.56 12.51
N GLY A 111 18.41 4.91 11.55
CA GLY A 111 18.23 5.42 10.19
C GLY A 111 17.37 6.69 10.09
N GLN A 112 16.53 6.97 11.08
CA GLN A 112 15.68 8.17 11.15
C GLN A 112 16.35 9.38 11.82
N LEU A 113 17.57 9.22 12.36
CA LEU A 113 18.32 10.27 13.07
C LEU A 113 19.48 10.85 12.23
N LEU A 114 19.60 10.44 10.97
CA LEU A 114 20.58 10.91 9.98
C LEU A 114 19.84 11.58 8.81
#